data_AF-A0A552UAP8-F1
#
_entry.id   AF-A0A552UAP8-F1
#
_cell.length_a   1.000
_cell.length_b   1.000
_cell.length_c   1.000
_cell.angle_alpha   90.00
_cell.angle_beta   90.00
_cell.angle_gamma   90.00
#
_symmetry.space_group_name_H-M   'P 1'
#
loop_
_entity.id
_entity.type
_entity.pdbx_description
1 polymer ?
#
loop_
_entity_poly.entity_id
_entity_poly.type
_entity_poly.pdbx_seq_one_letter_code
_entity_poly.pdbx_strand_id
1 'polypeptide(L)'
;MLPVPAYFDFPPGYDPLAFNTYRLSGGGGFATLTINGVAVFSNAAFTPVFGSQLLFGDGTFLGNADGRIRSLEFSSGAVPEPASWALMIAGFGAVGVAARRRRVAAA
;
A
#
# COMPACT_ATOMS: atom_id res chain seq x y z
N MET A 1 24.51 14.90 23.20
CA MET A 1 23.38 15.52 22.48
C MET A 1 22.39 14.40 22.18
N LEU A 2 21.17 14.47 22.73
CA LEU A 2 20.12 13.48 22.42
C LEU A 2 19.55 13.77 21.03
N PRO A 3 19.13 12.75 20.26
CA PRO A 3 18.50 12.97 18.96
C PRO A 3 17.21 13.76 19.15
N VAL A 4 17.10 14.90 18.48
CA VAL A 4 15.86 15.67 18.40
C VAL A 4 14.87 14.82 17.58
N PRO A 5 13.69 14.47 18.11
CA PRO A 5 12.69 13.76 17.31
C PRO A 5 12.31 14.63 16.11
N ALA A 6 12.23 14.04 14.92
CA ALA A 6 11.77 14.74 13.73
C ALA A 6 10.38 15.31 14.02
N TYR A 7 10.29 16.62 14.18
CA TYR A 7 9.01 17.30 14.32
C TYR A 7 8.28 17.11 13.00
N PHE A 8 7.04 16.64 13.06
CA PHE A 8 6.13 16.69 11.92
C PHE A 8 5.88 18.17 11.62
N ASP A 9 6.51 18.69 10.57
CA ASP A 9 6.24 20.07 10.14
C ASP A 9 4.84 20.12 9.54
N PHE A 10 3.89 20.66 10.32
CA PHE A 10 2.55 20.92 9.81
C PHE A 10 2.62 21.88 8.61
N PRO A 11 1.74 21.72 7.60
CA PRO A 11 1.72 22.63 6.47
C PRO A 11 1.56 24.09 6.90
N PRO A 12 2.15 25.05 6.16
CA PRO A 12 1.89 26.47 6.40
C PRO A 12 0.39 26.78 6.39
N GLY A 13 -0.09 27.45 7.44
CA GLY A 13 -1.52 27.81 7.57
C GLY A 13 -2.42 26.65 8.01
N TYR A 14 -1.85 25.54 8.51
CA TYR A 14 -2.62 24.49 9.17
C TYR A 14 -3.32 25.05 10.41
N ASP A 15 -4.65 25.01 10.40
CA ASP A 15 -5.49 25.29 11.56
C ASP A 15 -6.09 23.97 12.06
N PRO A 16 -5.70 23.48 13.24
CA PRO A 16 -6.21 22.22 13.78
C PRO A 16 -7.71 22.27 14.11
N LEU A 17 -8.29 23.45 14.27
CA LEU A 17 -9.72 23.64 14.59
C LEU A 17 -10.60 23.73 13.34
N ALA A 18 -10.00 23.85 12.16
CA ALA A 18 -10.72 23.89 10.88
C ALA A 18 -10.94 22.49 10.30
N PHE A 19 -11.83 22.40 9.30
CA PHE A 19 -11.95 21.19 8.50
C PHE A 19 -10.70 21.00 7.64
N ASN A 20 -9.97 19.93 7.92
CA ASN A 20 -8.77 19.55 7.18
C ASN A 20 -8.99 18.23 6.43
N THR A 21 -8.38 18.12 5.25
CA THR A 21 -8.39 16.88 4.47
C THR A 21 -7.08 16.13 4.67
N TYR A 22 -7.16 14.90 5.19
CA TYR A 22 -6.02 14.02 5.37
C TYR A 22 -6.03 12.93 4.30
N ARG A 23 -4.93 12.76 3.57
CA ARG A 23 -4.78 11.68 2.59
C ARG A 23 -3.46 10.94 2.81
N LEU A 24 -3.57 9.69 3.25
CA LEU A 24 -2.49 8.73 3.24
C LEU A 24 -2.52 7.96 1.91
N SER A 25 -1.43 7.96 1.17
CA SER A 25 -1.29 7.21 -0.08
C SER A 25 0.06 6.50 -0.09
N GLY A 26 0.08 5.23 -0.49
CA GLY A 26 1.30 4.45 -0.47
C GLY A 26 1.14 3.07 -1.11
N GLY A 27 2.26 2.48 -1.47
CA GLY A 27 2.37 1.17 -2.11
C GLY A 27 3.81 0.66 -2.04
N GLY A 28 4.01 -0.65 -1.98
CA GLY A 28 5.35 -1.23 -1.94
C GLY A 28 6.19 -0.90 -0.69
N GLY A 29 5.55 -0.60 0.45
CA GLY A 29 6.24 -0.31 1.72
C GLY A 29 6.60 1.16 1.95
N PHE A 30 6.18 2.08 1.07
CA PHE A 30 6.37 3.52 1.23
C PHE A 30 5.05 4.28 1.16
N ALA A 31 4.94 5.33 1.97
CA ALA A 31 3.74 6.16 2.03
C ALA A 31 4.07 7.66 2.05
N THR A 32 3.08 8.42 1.61
CA THR A 32 3.02 9.89 1.66
C THR A 32 1.73 10.26 2.39
N LEU A 33 1.83 11.16 3.36
CA LEU A 33 0.68 11.82 3.97
C LEU A 33 0.63 13.25 3.46
N THR A 34 -0.55 13.64 3.01
CA THR A 34 -0.86 15.04 2.72
C THR A 34 -1.97 15.53 3.64
N ILE A 35 -1.85 16.80 4.03
CA ILE A 35 -2.88 17.57 4.73
C ILE A 35 -3.25 18.74 3.82
N ASN A 36 -4.53 18.87 3.48
CA ASN A 36 -5.04 19.88 2.53
C ASN A 36 -4.27 19.91 1.20
N GLY A 37 -3.80 18.74 0.74
CA GLY A 37 -3.01 18.60 -0.49
C GLY A 37 -1.51 18.92 -0.34
N VAL A 38 -1.05 19.39 0.82
CA VAL A 38 0.37 19.62 1.10
C VAL A 38 0.98 18.39 1.75
N ALA A 39 2.10 17.89 1.22
CA ALA A 39 2.79 16.76 1.80
C ALA A 39 3.44 17.11 3.14
N VAL A 40 3.13 16.32 4.16
CA VAL A 40 3.68 16.43 5.53
C VAL A 40 4.84 15.46 5.72
N PHE A 41 4.74 14.29 5.10
CA PHE A 41 5.87 13.41 4.86
C PHE A 41 5.73 12.78 3.49
N SER A 42 6.87 12.53 2.85
CA SER A 42 6.94 11.91 1.52
C SER A 42 7.92 10.75 1.56
N ASN A 43 7.55 9.66 0.88
CA ASN A 43 8.40 8.47 0.74
C ASN A 43 8.87 7.88 2.09
N ALA A 44 8.02 7.95 3.11
CA ALA A 44 8.31 7.37 4.41
C ALA A 44 8.08 5.86 4.34
N ALA A 45 9.08 5.08 4.77
CA ALA A 45 8.91 3.64 4.92
C ALA A 45 7.81 3.35 5.95
N PHE A 46 6.92 2.43 5.63
CA PHE A 46 5.88 1.96 6.55
C PHE A 46 5.71 0.43 6.43
N THR A 47 5.39 -0.20 7.55
CA THR A 47 5.07 -1.64 7.59
C THR A 47 3.55 -1.78 7.77
N PRO A 48 2.81 -2.35 6.81
CA PRO A 48 1.38 -2.56 6.97
C PRO A 48 1.11 -3.58 8.07
N VAL A 49 0.32 -3.20 9.09
CA VAL A 49 -0.10 -4.10 10.18
C VAL A 49 -1.60 -4.30 10.09
N PHE A 50 -2.04 -5.51 9.76
CA PHE A 50 -3.47 -5.86 9.76
C PHE A 50 -4.02 -5.87 11.19
N GLY A 51 -5.27 -5.40 11.36
CA GLY A 51 -5.91 -5.29 12.68
C GLY A 51 -5.53 -4.02 13.46
N SER A 52 -4.77 -3.10 12.86
CA SER A 52 -4.49 -1.78 13.43
C SER A 52 -5.61 -0.76 13.11
N GLN A 53 -5.79 0.23 14.00
CA GLN A 53 -6.70 1.36 13.78
C GLN A 53 -5.93 2.54 13.19
N LEU A 54 -6.53 3.23 12.21
CA LEU A 54 -6.06 4.53 11.72
C LEU A 54 -6.72 5.64 12.54
N LEU A 55 -5.97 6.29 13.42
CA LEU A 55 -6.44 7.45 14.18
C LEU A 55 -6.13 8.73 13.40
N PHE A 56 -7.17 9.46 13.02
CA PHE A 56 -7.05 10.81 12.47
C PHE A 56 -7.43 11.80 13.58
N GLY A 57 -6.45 12.54 14.09
CA GLY A 57 -6.64 13.54 15.13
C GLY A 57 -5.40 14.42 15.26
N ASP A 58 -5.58 15.67 15.67
CA ASP A 58 -4.50 16.65 15.89
C ASP A 58 -3.67 16.37 17.17
N GLY A 59 -4.04 15.35 17.94
CA GLY A 59 -3.39 14.95 19.19
C GLY A 59 -3.73 15.84 20.40
N THR A 60 -4.68 16.78 20.29
CA THR A 60 -4.97 17.77 21.35
C THR A 60 -6.06 17.34 22.34
N PHE A 61 -6.74 16.22 22.10
CA PHE A 61 -7.88 15.72 22.91
C PHE A 61 -9.06 16.71 23.08
N LEU A 62 -9.00 17.88 22.46
CA LEU A 62 -10.05 18.89 22.46
C LEU A 62 -10.91 18.70 21.21
N GLY A 63 -12.03 17.98 21.37
CA GLY A 63 -13.07 17.88 20.35
C GLY A 63 -12.55 17.42 18.99
N ASN A 64 -12.45 16.11 18.80
CA ASN A 64 -12.12 15.54 17.49
C ASN A 64 -13.04 16.18 16.43
N ALA A 65 -12.48 16.85 15.43
CA ALA A 65 -13.22 17.17 14.22
C ALA A 65 -13.89 15.88 13.73
N ASP A 66 -15.14 15.93 13.29
CA ASP A 66 -15.88 14.78 12.78
C ASP A 66 -15.15 14.15 11.58
N GLY A 67 -14.18 13.29 11.88
CA GLY A 67 -13.29 12.65 10.93
C GLY A 67 -14.02 11.53 10.22
N ARG A 68 -14.71 11.84 9.13
CA ARG A 68 -15.35 10.81 8.30
C ARG A 68 -14.36 10.27 7.29
N ILE A 69 -14.06 8.98 7.40
CA ILE A 69 -13.39 8.22 6.34
C ILE A 69 -14.32 8.22 5.11
N ARG A 70 -13.92 8.95 4.06
CA ARG A 70 -14.67 9.04 2.80
C ARG A 70 -14.44 7.84 1.88
N SER A 71 -13.23 7.28 1.90
CA SER A 71 -12.85 6.13 1.07
C SER A 71 -11.60 5.44 1.60
N LEU A 72 -11.58 4.11 1.56
CA LEU A 72 -10.37 3.29 1.66
C LEU A 72 -10.15 2.63 0.29
N GLU A 73 -9.01 2.88 -0.33
CA GLU A 73 -8.65 2.31 -1.62
C GLU A 73 -7.38 1.46 -1.45
N PHE A 74 -7.48 0.17 -1.77
CA PHE A 74 -6.35 -0.75 -1.77
C PHE A 74 -6.01 -1.08 -3.22
N SER A 75 -4.89 -0.57 -3.71
CA SER A 75 -4.36 -0.92 -5.03
C SER A 75 -3.30 -2.00 -4.88
N SER A 76 -3.65 -3.27 -5.08
CA SER A 76 -2.67 -4.33 -5.29
C SER A 76 -2.17 -4.26 -6.74
N GLY A 77 -0.86 -4.44 -6.95
CA GLY A 77 -0.29 -4.54 -8.29
C GLY A 77 -0.87 -5.71 -9.06
N ALA A 78 -0.89 -5.63 -10.39
CA ALA A 78 -1.40 -6.69 -11.25
C ALA A 78 -0.68 -8.02 -10.94
N VAL A 79 -1.41 -8.99 -10.41
CA VAL A 79 -0.94 -10.37 -10.31
C VAL A 79 -0.84 -10.90 -11.74
N PRO A 80 0.27 -11.55 -12.14
CA PRO A 80 0.39 -12.10 -13.47
C PRO A 80 -0.83 -12.97 -13.77
N GLU A 81 -1.53 -12.66 -14.86
CA GLU A 81 -2.88 -13.17 -15.09
C GLU A 81 -2.93 -14.70 -14.95
N PRO A 82 -3.99 -15.27 -14.36
CA PRO A 82 -4.13 -16.72 -14.19
C PRO A 82 -3.92 -17.51 -15.49
N ALA A 83 -4.24 -16.90 -16.64
CA ALA A 83 -4.00 -17.47 -17.96
C ALA A 83 -2.51 -17.67 -18.28
N SER A 84 -1.62 -16.77 -17.86
CA SER A 84 -0.17 -16.89 -18.08
C SER A 84 0.39 -18.11 -17.35
N TRP A 85 -0.06 -18.35 -16.12
CA TRP A 85 0.33 -19.53 -15.34
C TRP A 85 -0.21 -20.81 -15.98
N ALA A 86 -1.46 -20.78 -16.42
CA ALA A 86 -2.07 -21.91 -17.12
C ALA A 86 -1.32 -22.26 -18.41
N LEU A 87 -0.92 -21.27 -19.21
CA LEU A 87 -0.13 -21.48 -20.43
C LEU A 87 1.27 -22.04 -20.16
N MET A 88 1.95 -21.56 -19.11
CA MET A 88 3.25 -22.13 -18.71
C MET A 88 3.10 -23.60 -18.30
N ILE A 89 2.12 -23.91 -17.45
CA ILE A 89 1.84 -25.29 -17.01
C ILE A 89 1.46 -26.17 -18.20
N ALA A 90 0.61 -25.69 -19.10
CA ALA A 90 0.22 -26.41 -20.31
C ALA A 90 1.43 -26.68 -21.23
N GLY A 91 2.30 -25.69 -21.41
CA GLY A 91 3.54 -25.83 -22.18
C GLY A 91 4.48 -26.89 -21.58
N PHE A 92 4.73 -26.83 -20.26
CA PHE A 92 5.54 -27.84 -19.57
C PHE A 92 4.91 -29.23 -19.63
N GLY A 93 3.57 -29.32 -19.48
CA GLY A 93 2.82 -30.56 -19.61
C GLY A 93 2.96 -31.18 -21.01
N ALA A 94 2.82 -30.37 -22.07
CA ALA A 94 2.95 -30.81 -23.45
C ALA A 94 4.36 -31.37 -23.76
N VAL A 95 5.41 -30.67 -23.30
CA VAL A 95 6.81 -31.13 -23.43
C VAL A 95 7.02 -32.47 -22.70
N GLY A 96 6.52 -32.58 -21.47
CA GLY A 96 6.60 -33.82 -20.69
C GLY A 96 5.90 -35.01 -21.36
N VAL A 97 4.69 -34.79 -21.90
CA VAL A 97 3.94 -35.81 -22.65
C VAL A 97 4.69 -36.23 -23.92
N ALA A 98 5.23 -35.27 -24.68
CA ALA A 98 5.99 -35.56 -25.90
C ALA A 98 7.25 -36.40 -25.60
N ALA A 99 7.99 -36.06 -24.53
CA ALA A 99 9.14 -36.83 -24.09
C ALA A 99 8.78 -38.27 -23.67
N ARG A 100 7.63 -38.46 -22.99
CA ARG A 100 7.15 -39.79 -22.59
C ARG A 100 6.80 -40.67 -23.80
N ARG A 101 6.15 -40.10 -24.83
CA ARG A 101 5.79 -40.83 -26.06
C ARG A 101 7.02 -41.32 -26.83
N ARG A 102 8.09 -40.52 -26.90
CA ARG A 102 9.34 -40.92 -27.57
C ARG A 102 10.02 -42.10 -26.90
N ARG A 103 9.99 -42.18 -25.57
CA ARG A 103 10.55 -43.32 -24.83
C ARG A 103 9.77 -44.61 -25.08
N VAL A 104 8.45 -44.54 -25.15
CA VAL A 104 7.59 -45.71 -25.42
C VAL A 104 7.76 -46.21 -26.86
N ALA A 105 7.95 -45.32 -27.83
CA ALA A 105 8.18 -45.70 -29.23
C ALA A 105 9.59 -46.22 -29.52
N ALA A 106 10.55 -46.00 -28.61
CA ALA A 106 11.93 -46.46 -28.73
C ALA A 106 12.20 -47.76 -27.92
N ALA A 107 11.20 -48.26 -27.20
CA ALA A 107 11.22 -49.54 -26.49
C ALA A 107 10.42 -50.58 -27.30
#